data_AF-A0A401GL72-F1
#
_entry.id   AF-A0A401GL72-F1
#
_cell.length_a   1.000
_cell.length_b   1.000
_cell.length_c   1.000
_cell.angle_alpha   90.00
_cell.angle_beta   90.00
_cell.angle_gamma   90.00
#
_symmetry.space_group_name_H-M   'P 1'
#
loop_
_entity.id
_entity.type
_entity.pdbx_description
1 polymer ?
#
loop_
_entity_poly.entity_id
_entity_poly.type
_entity_poly.pdbx_seq_one_letter_code
_entity_poly.pdbx_strand_id
1 'polypeptide(L)'
;MPNSLNAVSRVAGRLHAAAHRRTKEDIHEAVQSKKDAVAERLSTVGNDATFVDLFVQFAHASGLPKMDVVGSADPYFVARIDTRLSFVSSVKTNTLEPVWNESWTIRNVPDTAILLVEVLDRDIGCIRDDYIGQFSTAVTSSEQAFAIEDPSHLKRNRGTFSLQIDAVPSLDPDAGSHPYMFDGPICYSRHSSPTIGKLTKLDKARLYSTWQVFIRGVSRFLDDEVQPWNRNHRAARQIFQGPTSAAVRSMIHSGHRVLYARTATNEFGVLNNAHDVYCLLHGGHVRQQRERRRRSADGPFAHRIKPAVYNYVIAADDDSLRFSETGAAFFVNYASKHALHADCAPSVRYSGEFHPRPAGGWENFSDDVPDEDVQWELVVDNKSGTYSPDGSLLPVVAQLFEFNFPGFKAVPLAYDDPLLAESTKACRTYALSKRGVKHDELQPHVHDGEGEMLSQQTSMLSLDGEENLEVELEVHSEA
;
A
#
# COMPACT_ATOMS: atom_id res chain seq x y z
N MET A 1 32.15 43.87 6.03
CA MET A 1 30.94 43.70 5.23
C MET A 1 30.62 42.22 5.14
N PRO A 2 29.61 41.70 5.86
CA PRO A 2 29.20 40.31 5.70
C PRO A 2 28.14 40.16 4.60
N ASN A 3 28.41 39.21 3.71
CA ASN A 3 27.64 38.68 2.57
C ASN A 3 26.13 38.97 2.52
N SER A 4 25.75 39.88 1.62
CA SER A 4 24.38 40.12 1.16
C SER A 4 23.75 38.90 0.46
N LEU A 5 24.55 37.96 -0.05
CA LEU A 5 24.07 36.74 -0.73
C LEU A 5 23.35 35.73 0.18
N ASN A 6 23.75 35.62 1.46
CA ASN A 6 23.12 34.69 2.40
C ASN A 6 21.77 35.21 2.94
N ALA A 7 21.60 36.53 3.01
CA ALA A 7 20.33 37.15 3.40
C ALA A 7 19.27 37.00 2.30
N VAL A 8 19.65 37.18 1.03
CA VAL A 8 18.76 37.01 -0.12
C VAL A 8 18.31 35.55 -0.27
N SER A 9 19.20 34.57 -0.06
CA SER A 9 18.86 33.14 -0.08
C SER A 9 17.86 32.74 1.01
N ARG A 10 18.01 33.25 2.25
CA ARG A 10 17.07 32.98 3.35
C ARG A 10 15.71 33.64 3.15
N VAL A 11 15.68 34.85 2.61
CA VAL A 11 14.43 35.55 2.27
C VAL A 11 13.71 34.85 1.11
N ALA A 12 14.45 34.40 0.09
CA ALA A 12 13.90 33.60 -1.01
C ALA A 12 13.33 32.26 -0.53
N GLY A 13 14.02 31.56 0.38
CA GLY A 13 13.55 30.30 0.97
C GLY A 13 12.27 30.48 1.81
N ARG A 14 12.16 31.56 2.59
CA ARG A 14 10.95 31.89 3.38
C ARG A 14 9.76 32.29 2.50
N LEU A 15 10.01 33.04 1.43
CA LEU A 15 8.98 33.38 0.43
C LEU A 15 8.50 32.14 -0.33
N HIS A 16 9.39 31.21 -0.67
CA HIS A 16 9.04 29.95 -1.33
C HIS A 16 8.19 29.04 -0.42
N ALA A 17 8.57 28.92 0.86
CA ALA A 17 7.83 28.13 1.84
C ALA A 17 6.45 28.72 2.16
N ALA A 18 6.35 30.06 2.28
CA ALA A 18 5.07 30.74 2.51
C ALA A 18 4.15 30.71 1.28
N ALA A 19 4.72 30.83 0.07
CA ALA A 19 3.97 30.67 -1.18
C ALA A 19 3.40 29.25 -1.28
N HIS A 20 4.21 28.20 -1.05
CA HIS A 20 3.75 26.82 -1.04
C HIS A 20 2.72 26.51 0.06
N ARG A 21 2.81 27.15 1.24
CA ARG A 21 1.83 26.95 2.31
C ARG A 21 0.45 27.52 1.94
N ARG A 22 0.41 28.73 1.36
CA ARG A 22 -0.80 29.30 0.75
C ARG A 22 -1.35 28.42 -0.37
N THR A 23 -0.48 27.99 -1.28
CA THR A 23 -0.92 27.12 -2.39
C THR A 23 -1.52 25.80 -1.89
N LYS A 24 -1.04 25.26 -0.75
CA LYS A 24 -1.52 24.00 -0.17
C LYS A 24 -2.91 24.13 0.48
N GLU A 25 -3.16 25.23 1.18
CA GLU A 25 -4.49 25.55 1.72
C GLU A 25 -5.47 25.83 0.57
N ASP A 26 -5.04 26.61 -0.43
CA ASP A 26 -5.82 26.90 -1.63
C ASP A 26 -6.12 25.63 -2.46
N ILE A 27 -5.16 24.69 -2.57
CA ILE A 27 -5.35 23.39 -3.24
C ILE A 27 -6.29 22.49 -2.45
N HIS A 28 -6.13 22.41 -1.12
CA HIS A 28 -7.02 21.60 -0.30
C HIS A 28 -8.44 22.15 -0.35
N GLU A 29 -8.62 23.48 -0.28
CA GLU A 29 -9.91 24.15 -0.44
C GLU A 29 -10.46 24.01 -1.87
N ALA A 30 -9.65 24.10 -2.93
CA ALA A 30 -10.13 23.94 -4.31
C ALA A 30 -10.52 22.49 -4.62
N VAL A 31 -9.75 21.52 -4.11
CA VAL A 31 -10.06 20.09 -4.19
C VAL A 31 -11.31 19.80 -3.36
N GLN A 32 -11.42 20.34 -2.15
CA GLN A 32 -12.59 20.17 -1.29
C GLN A 32 -13.84 20.85 -1.89
N SER A 33 -13.70 22.04 -2.46
CA SER A 33 -14.79 22.75 -3.15
C SER A 33 -15.26 22.00 -4.40
N LYS A 34 -14.33 21.41 -5.18
CA LYS A 34 -14.71 20.52 -6.29
C LYS A 34 -15.34 19.22 -5.79
N LYS A 35 -14.86 18.65 -4.67
CA LYS A 35 -15.49 17.49 -4.02
C LYS A 35 -16.90 17.80 -3.55
N ASP A 36 -17.12 18.96 -2.93
CA ASP A 36 -18.42 19.39 -2.43
C ASP A 36 -19.38 19.67 -3.59
N ALA A 37 -18.90 20.27 -4.68
CA ALA A 37 -19.68 20.47 -5.91
C ALA A 37 -20.04 19.15 -6.62
N VAL A 38 -19.16 18.14 -6.57
CA VAL A 38 -19.44 16.78 -7.06
C VAL A 38 -20.42 16.07 -6.13
N ALA A 39 -20.26 16.19 -4.81
CA ALA A 39 -21.17 15.63 -3.81
C ALA A 39 -22.59 16.25 -3.87
N GLU A 40 -22.69 17.55 -4.17
CA GLU A 40 -23.96 18.25 -4.39
C GLU A 40 -24.64 17.84 -5.72
N ARG A 41 -23.84 17.54 -6.76
CA ARG A 41 -24.36 16.92 -7.98
C ARG A 41 -24.83 15.48 -7.74
N LEU A 42 -24.12 14.72 -6.90
CA LEU A 42 -24.49 13.35 -6.53
C LEU A 42 -25.77 13.30 -5.67
N SER A 43 -26.05 14.31 -4.85
CA SER A 43 -27.27 14.36 -4.02
C SER A 43 -28.55 14.74 -4.80
N THR A 44 -28.40 15.19 -6.04
CA THR A 44 -29.52 15.56 -6.94
C THR A 44 -29.84 14.49 -7.98
N VAL A 45 -29.08 13.39 -8.03
CA VAL A 45 -29.40 12.23 -8.87
C VAL A 45 -30.50 11.41 -8.20
N GLY A 46 -31.73 11.56 -8.70
CA GLY A 46 -32.86 10.71 -8.34
C GLY A 46 -32.65 9.25 -8.76
N ASN A 47 -33.60 8.39 -8.41
CA ASN A 47 -33.63 6.92 -8.57
C ASN A 47 -33.35 6.30 -9.97
N ASP A 48 -32.89 7.06 -10.96
CA ASP A 48 -32.58 6.62 -12.34
C ASP A 48 -31.08 6.79 -12.69
N ALA A 49 -30.16 6.61 -11.72
CA ALA A 49 -28.73 6.62 -12.03
C ALA A 49 -28.38 5.45 -12.97
N THR A 50 -27.77 5.74 -14.12
CA THR A 50 -27.24 4.68 -14.99
C THR A 50 -25.79 4.39 -14.63
N PHE A 51 -25.42 3.11 -14.71
CA PHE A 51 -24.09 2.65 -14.34
C PHE A 51 -23.37 2.11 -15.57
N VAL A 52 -22.06 2.32 -15.61
CA VAL A 52 -21.15 1.83 -16.63
C VAL A 52 -20.02 1.03 -16.00
N ASP A 53 -19.56 0.00 -16.70
CA ASP A 53 -18.29 -0.65 -16.45
C ASP A 53 -17.22 0.07 -17.30
N LEU A 54 -16.14 0.50 -16.65
CA LEU A 54 -15.06 1.29 -17.21
C LEU A 54 -13.80 0.45 -17.37
N PHE A 55 -13.18 0.57 -18.54
CA PHE A 55 -11.78 0.23 -18.77
C PHE A 55 -11.02 1.52 -19.10
N VAL A 56 -10.03 1.87 -18.28
CA VAL A 56 -9.19 3.05 -18.48
C VAL A 56 -7.77 2.60 -18.77
N GLN A 57 -7.23 3.00 -19.92
CA GLN A 57 -5.83 2.78 -20.30
C GLN A 57 -5.06 4.08 -20.17
N PHE A 58 -4.19 4.16 -19.17
CA PHE A 58 -3.26 5.28 -18.99
C PHE A 58 -2.00 5.02 -19.81
N ALA A 59 -1.84 5.75 -20.92
CA ALA A 59 -0.79 5.46 -21.89
C ALA A 59 0.54 6.13 -21.50
N HIS A 60 0.64 7.45 -21.66
CA HIS A 60 1.88 8.19 -21.48
C HIS A 60 1.62 9.68 -21.17
N ALA A 61 2.65 10.39 -20.73
CA ALA A 61 2.67 11.85 -20.74
C ALA A 61 3.88 12.37 -21.52
N SER A 62 3.86 13.65 -21.88
CA SER A 62 4.94 14.32 -22.61
C SER A 62 5.07 15.78 -22.20
N GLY A 63 6.30 16.31 -22.25
CA GLY A 63 6.56 17.72 -21.97
C GLY A 63 6.38 18.12 -20.51
N LEU A 64 6.60 17.19 -19.58
CA LEU A 64 6.57 17.49 -18.15
C LEU A 64 7.69 18.50 -17.79
N PRO A 65 7.47 19.39 -16.80
CA PRO A 65 8.53 20.27 -16.31
C PRO A 65 9.60 19.45 -15.59
N LYS A 66 10.84 19.96 -15.61
CA LYS A 66 11.87 19.48 -14.67
C LYS A 66 11.53 19.98 -13.27
N MET A 67 11.57 19.08 -12.29
CA MET A 67 11.39 19.44 -10.88
C MET A 67 12.70 19.34 -10.11
N ASP A 68 13.63 18.46 -10.52
CA ASP A 68 14.94 18.29 -9.88
C ASP A 68 16.01 19.30 -10.31
N VAL A 69 16.86 19.71 -9.35
CA VAL A 69 18.05 20.56 -9.57
C VAL A 69 19.16 19.80 -10.33
N VAL A 70 19.27 18.48 -10.10
CA VAL A 70 20.22 17.58 -10.77
C VAL A 70 19.49 16.30 -11.17
N GLY A 71 19.07 16.23 -12.43
CA GLY A 71 18.22 15.13 -12.92
C GLY A 71 17.12 15.64 -13.85
N SER A 72 16.10 14.82 -14.05
CA SER A 72 14.90 15.16 -14.81
C SER A 72 13.69 15.24 -13.88
N ALA A 73 12.83 14.23 -13.93
CA ALA A 73 11.69 13.99 -13.05
C ALA A 73 11.54 12.47 -12.95
N ASP A 74 11.02 12.00 -11.83
CA ASP A 74 10.58 10.63 -11.56
C ASP A 74 9.04 10.57 -11.49
N PRO A 75 8.31 10.82 -12.60
CA PRO A 75 6.86 11.00 -12.58
C PRO A 75 6.07 9.72 -12.29
N TYR A 76 4.95 9.91 -11.60
CA TYR A 76 3.85 8.96 -11.47
C TYR A 76 2.51 9.72 -11.44
N PHE A 77 1.39 9.01 -11.52
CA PHE A 77 0.07 9.62 -11.39
C PHE A 77 -0.80 8.91 -10.36
N VAL A 78 -1.75 9.66 -9.82
CA VAL A 78 -2.85 9.21 -8.97
C VAL A 78 -4.14 9.53 -9.72
N ALA A 79 -4.86 8.49 -10.13
CA ALA A 79 -6.20 8.62 -10.70
C ALA A 79 -7.25 8.37 -9.61
N ARG A 80 -8.33 9.16 -9.59
CA ARG A 80 -9.43 9.06 -8.62
C ARG A 80 -10.75 9.21 -9.34
N ILE A 81 -11.73 8.35 -9.03
CA ILE A 81 -13.11 8.51 -9.50
C ILE A 81 -13.98 8.90 -8.31
N ASP A 82 -14.59 10.09 -8.36
CA ASP A 82 -15.50 10.64 -7.34
C ASP A 82 -15.04 10.46 -5.89
N THR A 83 -13.71 10.40 -5.68
CA THR A 83 -13.02 10.10 -4.41
C THR A 83 -13.29 8.71 -3.82
N ARG A 84 -14.05 7.86 -4.50
CA ARG A 84 -14.44 6.53 -4.03
C ARG A 84 -13.38 5.47 -4.27
N LEU A 85 -12.75 5.51 -5.45
CA LEU A 85 -11.64 4.65 -5.77
C LEU A 85 -10.44 5.46 -6.23
N SER A 86 -9.26 4.91 -5.98
CA SER A 86 -8.00 5.47 -6.46
C SER A 86 -7.14 4.40 -7.11
N PHE A 87 -6.47 4.78 -8.18
CA PHE A 87 -5.42 4.03 -8.83
C PHE A 87 -4.14 4.85 -8.78
N VAL A 88 -3.01 4.21 -8.47
CA VAL A 88 -1.73 4.91 -8.42
C VAL A 88 -0.72 4.15 -9.26
N SER A 89 -0.12 4.85 -10.22
CA SER A 89 0.76 4.24 -11.20
C SER A 89 2.11 3.81 -10.63
N SER A 90 2.87 3.07 -11.44
CA SER A 90 4.32 2.95 -11.23
C SER A 90 5.04 4.29 -11.46
N VAL A 91 6.18 4.46 -10.78
CA VAL A 91 7.09 5.59 -10.94
C VAL A 91 8.00 5.33 -12.14
N LYS A 92 8.14 6.30 -13.05
CA LYS A 92 9.07 6.22 -14.19
C LYS A 92 10.26 7.09 -13.91
N THR A 93 11.46 6.50 -13.90
CA THR A 93 12.66 7.20 -13.45
C THR A 93 13.26 8.09 -14.53
N ASN A 94 13.67 9.30 -14.17
CA ASN A 94 14.49 10.23 -14.93
C ASN A 94 13.94 10.48 -16.36
N THR A 95 12.67 10.85 -16.47
CA THR A 95 12.00 11.11 -17.74
C THR A 95 10.97 12.24 -17.65
N LEU A 96 10.87 13.06 -18.70
CA LEU A 96 9.77 14.03 -18.91
C LEU A 96 8.71 13.52 -19.89
N GLU A 97 8.90 12.29 -20.38
CA GLU A 97 8.03 11.61 -21.33
C GLU A 97 7.74 10.18 -20.80
N PRO A 98 7.09 10.06 -19.63
CA PRO A 98 6.83 8.75 -19.04
C PRO A 98 5.83 7.96 -19.87
N VAL A 99 6.11 6.66 -20.04
CA VAL A 99 5.19 5.69 -20.63
C VAL A 99 4.80 4.70 -19.54
N TRP A 100 3.53 4.71 -19.14
CA TRP A 100 2.98 3.80 -18.14
C TRP A 100 2.42 2.54 -18.77
N ASN A 101 1.54 2.69 -19.76
CA ASN A 101 0.75 1.59 -20.32
C ASN A 101 0.08 0.74 -19.24
N GLU A 102 -0.49 1.40 -18.25
CA GLU A 102 -1.18 0.77 -17.12
C GLU A 102 -2.69 0.90 -17.30
N SER A 103 -3.43 -0.14 -16.94
CA SER A 103 -4.88 -0.18 -17.09
C SER A 103 -5.60 -0.25 -15.74
N TRP A 104 -6.84 0.20 -15.73
CA TRP A 104 -7.71 0.17 -14.57
C TRP A 104 -9.14 -0.16 -15.00
N THR A 105 -9.68 -1.24 -14.43
CA THR A 105 -11.02 -1.75 -14.69
C THR A 105 -11.88 -1.57 -13.45
N ILE A 106 -13.04 -0.95 -13.64
CA ILE A 106 -13.96 -0.60 -12.56
C ILE A 106 -15.37 -0.91 -13.03
N ARG A 107 -16.16 -1.52 -12.16
CA ARG A 107 -17.54 -1.84 -12.43
C ARG A 107 -18.50 -0.92 -11.68
N ASN A 108 -19.71 -0.82 -12.21
CA ASN A 108 -20.81 -0.12 -11.56
C ASN A 108 -20.46 1.33 -11.22
N VAL A 109 -19.83 2.04 -12.15
CA VAL A 109 -19.52 3.47 -12.00
C VAL A 109 -20.72 4.28 -12.48
N PRO A 110 -21.26 5.23 -11.70
CA PRO A 110 -22.25 6.17 -12.21
C PRO A 110 -21.73 6.86 -13.49
N ASP A 111 -22.54 6.91 -14.53
CA ASP A 111 -22.20 7.55 -15.81
C ASP A 111 -21.87 9.05 -15.69
N THR A 112 -22.33 9.67 -14.60
CA THR A 112 -22.06 11.06 -14.20
C THR A 112 -20.73 11.27 -13.46
N ALA A 113 -20.00 10.19 -13.14
CA ALA A 113 -18.78 10.26 -12.37
C ALA A 113 -17.65 11.01 -13.11
N ILE A 114 -16.72 11.56 -12.34
CA ILE A 114 -15.57 12.31 -12.83
C ILE A 114 -14.27 11.56 -12.49
N LEU A 115 -13.45 11.35 -13.51
CA LEU A 115 -12.07 10.89 -13.37
C LEU A 115 -11.15 12.09 -13.20
N LEU A 116 -10.55 12.22 -12.01
CA LEU A 116 -9.46 13.15 -11.70
C LEU A 116 -8.12 12.42 -11.82
N VAL A 117 -7.16 13.01 -12.53
CA VAL A 117 -5.79 12.49 -12.61
C VAL A 117 -4.83 13.57 -12.13
N GLU A 118 -4.04 13.23 -11.12
CA GLU A 118 -2.99 14.07 -10.52
C GLU A 118 -1.63 13.48 -10.89
N VAL A 119 -0.71 14.31 -11.38
CA VAL A 119 0.65 13.91 -11.76
C VAL A 119 1.63 14.47 -10.73
N LEU A 120 2.50 13.63 -10.21
CA LEU A 120 3.47 13.94 -9.17
C LEU A 120 4.87 13.47 -9.57
N ASP A 121 5.88 14.10 -8.99
CA ASP A 121 7.29 13.76 -9.12
C ASP A 121 7.80 13.13 -7.82
N ARG A 122 8.42 11.94 -7.93
CA ARG A 122 8.90 11.19 -6.77
C ARG A 122 10.36 11.54 -6.46
N ASP A 123 10.55 12.45 -5.52
CA ASP A 123 11.90 12.84 -5.08
C ASP A 123 12.54 11.79 -4.15
N ILE A 124 13.67 11.23 -4.57
CA ILE A 124 14.42 10.26 -3.76
C ILE A 124 15.03 10.97 -2.54
N GLY A 125 14.52 10.65 -1.34
CA GLY A 125 15.04 11.14 -0.07
C GLY A 125 14.23 12.26 0.57
N CYS A 126 13.24 12.80 -0.14
CA CYS A 126 12.23 13.68 0.41
C CYS A 126 11.03 12.87 0.92
N ILE A 127 10.41 13.36 1.99
CA ILE A 127 9.19 12.76 2.54
C ILE A 127 7.96 13.07 1.66
N ARG A 128 8.02 14.14 0.87
CA ARG A 128 6.92 14.64 0.06
C ARG A 128 7.35 14.67 -1.39
N ASP A 129 6.40 14.31 -2.24
CA ASP A 129 6.52 14.27 -3.68
C ASP A 129 6.10 15.62 -4.25
N ASP A 130 6.79 16.08 -5.28
CA ASP A 130 6.56 17.37 -5.91
C ASP A 130 5.36 17.29 -6.85
N TYR A 131 4.39 18.18 -6.67
CA TYR A 131 3.17 18.15 -7.46
C TYR A 131 3.39 18.82 -8.84
N ILE A 132 3.10 18.10 -9.93
CA ILE A 132 3.28 18.60 -11.30
C ILE A 132 2.02 19.31 -11.80
N GLY A 133 0.86 18.68 -11.64
CA GLY A 133 -0.42 19.19 -12.14
C GLY A 133 -1.52 18.14 -12.16
N GLN A 134 -2.69 18.51 -12.69
CA GLN A 134 -3.85 17.62 -12.81
C GLN A 134 -4.70 17.93 -14.04
N PHE A 135 -5.62 17.03 -14.33
CA PHE A 135 -6.77 17.28 -15.20
C PHE A 135 -7.95 16.41 -14.75
N SER A 136 -9.15 16.73 -15.22
CA SER A 136 -10.36 15.95 -14.94
C SER A 136 -11.16 15.74 -16.21
N THR A 137 -11.77 14.57 -16.37
CA THR A 137 -12.64 14.22 -17.49
C THR A 137 -13.87 13.44 -17.04
N ALA A 138 -14.94 13.50 -17.81
CA ALA A 138 -16.09 12.62 -17.64
C ALA A 138 -15.73 11.18 -18.03
N VAL A 139 -16.42 10.20 -17.45
CA VAL A 139 -16.20 8.76 -17.69
C VAL A 139 -16.87 8.25 -18.98
N THR A 140 -16.67 8.96 -20.08
CA THR A 140 -17.26 8.63 -21.39
C THR A 140 -16.23 8.01 -22.33
N SER A 141 -16.65 7.06 -23.17
CA SER A 141 -15.77 6.40 -24.14
C SER A 141 -15.05 7.41 -25.03
N SER A 142 -13.73 7.48 -24.91
CA SER A 142 -12.90 8.47 -25.58
C SER A 142 -11.42 8.10 -25.55
N GLU A 143 -10.68 8.45 -26.60
CA GLU A 143 -9.22 8.43 -26.63
C GLU A 143 -8.75 9.87 -26.82
N GLN A 144 -8.14 10.45 -25.78
CA GLN A 144 -7.83 11.89 -25.77
C GLN A 144 -6.54 12.18 -25.02
N ALA A 145 -5.95 13.31 -25.42
CA ALA A 145 -4.79 13.91 -24.77
C ALA A 145 -5.23 15.16 -23.99
N PHE A 146 -4.96 15.19 -22.70
CA PHE A 146 -5.35 16.25 -21.78
C PHE A 146 -4.17 17.13 -21.43
N ALA A 147 -4.38 18.45 -21.39
CA ALA A 147 -3.38 19.37 -20.85
C ALA A 147 -3.28 19.19 -19.34
N ILE A 148 -2.06 19.06 -18.83
CA ILE A 148 -1.79 19.00 -17.39
C ILE A 148 -1.78 20.43 -16.87
N GLU A 149 -2.70 20.76 -15.97
CA GLU A 149 -2.87 22.10 -15.43
C GLU A 149 -2.36 22.21 -13.99
N ASP A 150 -1.79 23.37 -13.67
CA ASP A 150 -1.47 23.75 -12.30
C ASP A 150 -2.76 24.20 -11.57
N PRO A 151 -3.04 23.74 -10.33
CA PRO A 151 -4.18 24.16 -9.52
C PRO A 151 -4.26 25.67 -9.31
N SER A 152 -3.11 26.35 -9.29
CA SER A 152 -3.05 27.81 -9.17
C SER A 152 -3.42 28.53 -10.48
N HIS A 153 -3.60 27.79 -11.58
CA HIS A 153 -3.83 28.27 -12.95
C HIS A 153 -2.80 29.30 -13.47
N LEU A 154 -1.69 29.51 -12.74
CA LEU A 154 -0.60 30.44 -13.08
C LEU A 154 0.22 29.95 -14.26
N LYS A 155 0.35 28.63 -14.43
CA LYS A 155 0.93 27.99 -15.62
C LYS A 155 -0.07 26.99 -16.19
N ARG A 156 -0.68 27.34 -17.32
CA ARG A 156 -1.79 26.58 -17.93
C ARG A 156 -1.41 25.27 -18.61
N ASN A 157 -0.13 25.02 -18.87
CA ASN A 157 0.31 23.78 -19.52
C ASN A 157 1.63 23.32 -18.90
N ARG A 158 1.56 22.21 -18.17
CA ARG A 158 2.67 21.51 -17.51
C ARG A 158 2.98 20.18 -18.22
N GLY A 159 2.60 20.07 -19.49
CA GLY A 159 2.70 18.85 -20.29
C GLY A 159 1.33 18.35 -20.74
N THR A 160 1.34 17.20 -21.40
CA THR A 160 0.13 16.55 -21.92
C THR A 160 0.10 15.11 -21.45
N PHE A 161 -1.08 14.62 -21.06
CA PHE A 161 -1.32 13.25 -20.61
C PHE A 161 -2.30 12.56 -21.56
N SER A 162 -1.95 11.40 -22.09
CA SER A 162 -2.80 10.62 -23.00
C SER A 162 -3.42 9.43 -22.28
N LEU A 163 -4.74 9.28 -22.41
CA LEU A 163 -5.47 8.09 -21.95
C LEU A 163 -6.62 7.70 -22.89
N GLN A 164 -7.05 6.46 -22.76
CA GLN A 164 -8.27 5.93 -23.36
C GLN A 164 -9.23 5.48 -22.26
N ILE A 165 -10.52 5.79 -22.42
CA ILE A 165 -11.62 5.28 -21.62
C ILE A 165 -12.53 4.50 -22.55
N ASP A 166 -12.87 3.27 -22.18
CA ASP A 166 -13.96 2.50 -22.76
C ASP A 166 -15.03 2.35 -21.67
N ALA A 167 -16.20 2.96 -21.87
CA ALA A 167 -17.35 2.88 -20.98
C ALA A 167 -18.45 2.03 -21.64
N VAL A 168 -18.88 0.98 -20.94
CA VAL A 168 -19.93 0.06 -21.40
C VAL A 168 -21.05 0.07 -20.36
N PRO A 169 -22.34 0.14 -20.73
CA PRO A 169 -23.44 0.03 -19.76
C PRO A 169 -23.29 -1.20 -18.86
N SER A 170 -23.40 -1.03 -17.54
CA SER A 170 -23.32 -2.13 -16.60
C SER A 170 -24.53 -3.04 -16.78
N LEU A 171 -24.26 -4.35 -16.80
CA LEU A 171 -25.27 -5.40 -16.83
C LEU A 171 -25.58 -5.95 -15.43
N ASP A 172 -24.97 -5.38 -14.39
CA ASP A 172 -25.17 -5.80 -13.01
C ASP A 172 -26.52 -5.28 -12.48
N PRO A 173 -27.49 -6.15 -12.15
CA PRO A 173 -28.77 -5.72 -11.60
C PRO A 173 -28.62 -5.03 -10.23
N ASP A 174 -27.52 -5.29 -9.52
CA ASP A 174 -27.23 -4.76 -8.20
C ASP A 174 -26.24 -3.59 -8.24
N ALA A 175 -25.98 -2.99 -9.41
CA ALA A 175 -25.02 -1.90 -9.59
C ALA A 175 -25.23 -0.72 -8.63
N GLY A 176 -26.49 -0.40 -8.31
CA GLY A 176 -26.84 0.66 -7.36
C GLY A 176 -26.53 0.32 -5.90
N SER A 177 -26.47 -0.96 -5.55
CA SER A 177 -26.11 -1.43 -4.20
C SER A 177 -24.60 -1.48 -3.99
N HIS A 178 -23.84 -1.75 -5.04
CA HIS A 178 -22.39 -1.85 -5.00
C HIS A 178 -21.75 -0.97 -6.09
N PRO A 179 -21.84 0.37 -5.98
CA PRO A 179 -21.22 1.27 -6.93
C PRO A 179 -19.70 1.31 -6.74
N TYR A 180 -18.96 1.67 -7.80
CA TYR A 180 -17.51 1.82 -7.77
C TYR A 180 -16.77 0.55 -7.31
N MET A 181 -16.99 -0.56 -8.01
CA MET A 181 -16.32 -1.82 -7.72
C MET A 181 -15.00 -1.94 -8.48
N PHE A 182 -13.88 -2.06 -7.78
CA PHE A 182 -12.61 -2.39 -8.42
C PHE A 182 -12.65 -3.80 -9.03
N ASP A 183 -12.30 -3.91 -10.32
CA ASP A 183 -12.33 -5.17 -11.07
C ASP A 183 -10.99 -5.50 -11.77
N GLY A 184 -9.93 -4.84 -11.33
CA GLY A 184 -8.56 -5.17 -11.70
C GLY A 184 -7.88 -4.17 -12.63
N PRO A 185 -6.71 -4.52 -13.17
CA PRO A 185 -5.90 -5.71 -12.85
C PRO A 185 -5.48 -5.75 -11.37
N ILE A 186 -5.28 -6.94 -10.78
CA ILE A 186 -4.82 -7.09 -9.38
C ILE A 186 -3.35 -6.65 -9.31
N CYS A 187 -3.12 -5.38 -9.00
CA CYS A 187 -1.80 -4.81 -8.87
C CYS A 187 -1.24 -5.05 -7.47
N TYR A 188 0.06 -5.35 -7.39
CA TYR A 188 0.78 -5.39 -6.13
C TYR A 188 2.00 -4.48 -6.14
N SER A 189 2.34 -3.98 -4.95
CA SER A 189 3.64 -3.40 -4.64
C SER A 189 4.31 -4.21 -3.54
N ARG A 190 5.58 -4.55 -3.74
CA ARG A 190 6.45 -5.11 -2.71
C ARG A 190 7.45 -4.06 -2.27
N HIS A 191 7.35 -3.71 -1.00
CA HIS A 191 8.22 -2.73 -0.37
C HIS A 191 9.35 -3.49 0.31
N SER A 192 10.56 -3.33 -0.23
CA SER A 192 11.79 -3.80 0.39
C SER A 192 12.46 -2.57 0.99
N SER A 193 12.80 -2.58 2.28
CA SER A 193 13.46 -1.42 2.90
C SER A 193 14.93 -1.72 3.22
N PRO A 194 15.87 -1.29 2.36
CA PRO A 194 17.30 -1.34 2.64
C PRO A 194 17.68 -0.52 3.88
N THR A 195 16.95 0.57 4.15
CA THR A 195 17.15 1.45 5.30
C THR A 195 16.86 0.70 6.60
N ILE A 196 15.78 -0.09 6.65
CA ILE A 196 15.47 -0.97 7.79
C ILE A 196 16.57 -2.01 8.02
N GLY A 197 17.13 -2.59 6.94
CA GLY A 197 18.26 -3.52 7.05
C GLY A 197 19.51 -2.90 7.68
N LYS A 198 19.78 -1.62 7.38
CA LYS A 198 20.89 -0.87 8.00
C LYS A 198 20.58 -0.44 9.43
N LEU A 199 19.33 -0.03 9.71
CA LEU A 199 18.88 0.42 11.03
C LEU A 199 18.95 -0.70 12.06
N THR A 200 18.60 -1.92 11.64
CA THR A 200 18.56 -3.11 12.51
C THR A 200 19.93 -3.73 12.76
N LYS A 201 21.03 -3.24 12.17
CA LYS A 201 22.39 -3.84 12.22
C LYS A 201 22.43 -5.34 11.88
N LEU A 202 21.39 -5.88 11.23
CA LEU A 202 21.32 -7.28 10.82
C LEU A 202 21.98 -7.42 9.45
N ASP A 203 23.31 -7.57 9.44
CA ASP A 203 24.10 -7.54 8.21
C ASP A 203 23.78 -8.70 7.24
N LYS A 204 23.08 -9.76 7.69
CA LYS A 204 22.54 -10.85 6.84
C LYS A 204 21.32 -11.58 7.44
N ALA A 205 20.14 -10.95 7.47
CA ALA A 205 18.88 -11.66 7.74
C ALA A 205 17.84 -11.35 6.63
N ARG A 206 17.91 -12.14 5.55
CA ARG A 206 16.95 -12.34 4.45
C ARG A 206 15.74 -11.38 4.35
N LEU A 207 15.97 -10.22 3.72
CA LEU A 207 15.02 -9.36 2.99
C LEU A 207 13.55 -9.45 3.44
N TYR A 208 13.21 -8.69 4.48
CA TYR A 208 11.84 -8.42 4.88
C TYR A 208 11.11 -7.66 3.77
N SER A 209 9.96 -8.19 3.35
CA SER A 209 9.09 -7.57 2.36
C SER A 209 7.72 -7.36 2.99
N THR A 210 7.15 -6.19 2.70
CA THR A 210 5.73 -5.93 2.94
C THR A 210 5.07 -5.81 1.58
N TRP A 211 3.88 -6.38 1.47
CA TRP A 211 3.09 -6.36 0.25
C TRP A 211 1.82 -5.55 0.47
N GLN A 212 1.47 -4.75 -0.53
CA GLN A 212 0.16 -4.17 -0.71
C GLN A 212 -0.41 -4.70 -2.02
N VAL A 213 -1.59 -5.29 -1.98
CA VAL A 213 -2.26 -5.90 -3.14
C VAL A 213 -3.66 -5.33 -3.24
N PHE A 214 -4.01 -4.73 -4.36
CA PHE A 214 -5.38 -4.28 -4.63
C PHE A 214 -6.19 -5.48 -5.10
N ILE A 215 -7.03 -6.01 -4.20
CA ILE A 215 -7.84 -7.20 -4.45
C ILE A 215 -9.25 -6.82 -4.90
N ARG A 216 -9.85 -7.66 -5.73
CA ARG A 216 -11.20 -7.45 -6.29
C ARG A 216 -12.28 -7.99 -5.37
N GLY A 217 -13.45 -7.37 -5.46
CA GLY A 217 -14.67 -7.87 -4.84
C GLY A 217 -14.81 -7.64 -3.33
N VAL A 218 -13.96 -6.82 -2.70
CA VAL A 218 -14.03 -6.57 -1.25
C VAL A 218 -15.43 -6.13 -0.82
N SER A 219 -16.01 -5.12 -1.48
CA SER A 219 -17.38 -4.66 -1.21
C SER A 219 -18.46 -5.69 -1.57
N ARG A 220 -18.20 -6.61 -2.50
CA ARG A 220 -19.15 -7.68 -2.84
C ARG A 220 -19.18 -8.80 -1.81
N PHE A 221 -18.01 -9.14 -1.26
CA PHE A 221 -17.88 -10.22 -0.30
C PHE A 221 -18.15 -9.73 1.13
N LEU A 222 -17.73 -8.51 1.48
CA LEU A 222 -17.78 -7.98 2.85
C LEU A 222 -18.73 -6.78 3.00
N ASP A 223 -19.47 -6.39 1.95
CA ASP A 223 -20.33 -5.20 1.95
C ASP A 223 -19.61 -3.96 2.50
N ASP A 224 -20.28 -3.17 3.34
CA ASP A 224 -19.71 -2.04 4.09
C ASP A 224 -19.29 -2.44 5.51
N GLU A 225 -19.22 -3.74 5.81
CA GLU A 225 -18.86 -4.24 7.13
C GLU A 225 -17.40 -3.90 7.46
N VAL A 226 -17.19 -3.42 8.69
CA VAL A 226 -15.87 -3.09 9.23
C VAL A 226 -15.72 -3.66 10.64
N GLN A 227 -14.53 -4.17 10.93
CA GLN A 227 -14.17 -4.81 12.18
C GLN A 227 -13.41 -3.81 13.08
N PRO A 228 -13.94 -3.44 14.24
CA PRO A 228 -13.33 -2.45 15.11
C PRO A 228 -12.09 -3.02 15.83
N TRP A 229 -11.29 -2.12 16.40
CA TRP A 229 -10.19 -2.51 17.27
C TRP A 229 -10.68 -3.23 18.55
N ASN A 230 -9.86 -4.15 19.06
CA ASN A 230 -10.17 -4.96 20.24
C ASN A 230 -9.96 -4.19 21.54
N ARG A 231 -11.04 -3.66 22.13
CA ARG A 231 -11.00 -2.90 23.41
C ARG A 231 -10.47 -3.70 24.59
N ASN A 232 -10.59 -5.03 24.54
CA ASN A 232 -10.15 -5.92 25.60
C ASN A 232 -8.67 -6.33 25.45
N HIS A 233 -8.03 -6.04 24.31
CA HIS A 233 -6.63 -6.35 24.09
C HIS A 233 -5.69 -5.25 24.63
N ARG A 234 -4.64 -5.66 25.36
CA ARG A 234 -3.70 -4.73 26.02
C ARG A 234 -2.99 -3.80 25.02
N ALA A 235 -2.43 -4.36 23.95
CA ALA A 235 -1.71 -3.55 22.95
C ALA A 235 -2.66 -2.59 22.22
N ALA A 236 -3.90 -3.03 21.96
CA ALA A 236 -4.89 -2.19 21.30
C ALA A 236 -5.31 -1.02 22.20
N ARG A 237 -5.51 -1.26 23.50
CA ARG A 237 -5.73 -0.17 24.47
C ARG A 237 -4.58 0.83 24.48
N GLN A 238 -3.32 0.40 24.46
CA GLN A 238 -2.18 1.33 24.43
C GLN A 238 -2.14 2.20 23.17
N ILE A 239 -2.61 1.68 22.03
CA ILE A 239 -2.65 2.39 20.75
C ILE A 239 -3.84 3.35 20.68
N PHE A 240 -5.02 2.91 21.11
CA PHE A 240 -6.28 3.64 20.88
C PHE A 240 -6.80 4.39 22.11
N GLN A 241 -6.29 4.12 23.32
CA GLN A 241 -6.82 4.66 24.56
C GLN A 241 -5.72 5.07 25.55
N GLY A 242 -6.00 6.13 26.34
CA GLY A 242 -5.14 6.56 27.44
C GLY A 242 -4.12 7.63 27.07
N PRO A 243 -3.38 8.13 28.07
CA PRO A 243 -2.60 9.36 27.98
C PRO A 243 -1.40 9.26 27.02
N THR A 244 -0.87 8.07 26.79
CA THR A 244 0.28 7.84 25.89
C THR A 244 -0.12 7.46 24.47
N SER A 245 -1.41 7.28 24.19
CA SER A 245 -1.90 6.72 22.92
C SER A 245 -1.51 7.53 21.69
N ALA A 246 -1.46 8.86 21.79
CA ALA A 246 -1.03 9.73 20.69
C ALA A 246 0.43 9.49 20.29
N ALA A 247 1.34 9.35 21.26
CA ALA A 247 2.74 9.05 21.01
C ALA A 247 2.92 7.66 20.40
N VAL A 248 2.16 6.67 20.89
CA VAL A 248 2.17 5.30 20.34
C VAL A 248 1.68 5.30 18.89
N ARG A 249 0.57 6.00 18.58
CA ARG A 249 0.07 6.13 17.20
C ARG A 249 1.07 6.85 16.30
N SER A 250 1.70 7.93 16.76
CA SER A 250 2.71 8.66 15.99
C SER A 250 3.86 7.72 15.55
N MET A 251 4.38 6.89 16.46
CA MET A 251 5.40 5.89 16.11
C MET A 251 4.91 4.86 15.09
N ILE A 252 3.66 4.41 15.20
CA ILE A 252 3.07 3.47 14.24
C ILE A 252 2.86 4.13 12.88
N HIS A 253 2.36 5.38 12.83
CA HIS A 253 2.21 6.14 11.59
C HIS A 253 3.55 6.32 10.88
N SER A 254 4.61 6.69 11.60
CA SER A 254 5.96 6.78 11.04
C SER A 254 6.45 5.42 10.53
N GLY A 255 6.22 4.35 11.29
CA GLY A 255 6.52 2.99 10.86
C GLY A 255 5.78 2.58 9.59
N HIS A 256 4.49 2.85 9.51
CA HIS A 256 3.64 2.56 8.35
C HIS A 256 4.16 3.31 7.12
N ARG A 257 4.43 4.60 7.27
CA ARG A 257 4.98 5.44 6.19
C ARG A 257 6.32 4.91 5.68
N VAL A 258 7.20 4.44 6.56
CA VAL A 258 8.48 3.83 6.16
C VAL A 258 8.27 2.48 5.48
N LEU A 259 7.32 1.66 5.95
CA LEU A 259 7.01 0.35 5.37
C LEU A 259 6.42 0.45 3.98
N TYR A 260 5.51 1.39 3.75
CA TYR A 260 4.83 1.58 2.47
C TYR A 260 5.42 2.74 1.66
N ALA A 261 6.57 3.28 2.09
CA ALA A 261 7.29 4.28 1.32
C ALA A 261 7.56 3.76 -0.10
N ARG A 262 7.27 4.60 -1.09
CA ARG A 262 7.63 4.32 -2.49
C ARG A 262 9.13 4.57 -2.66
N THR A 263 9.90 3.54 -2.96
CA THR A 263 11.33 3.67 -3.25
C THR A 263 11.61 3.13 -4.63
N ALA A 264 12.68 3.59 -5.28
CA ALA A 264 13.14 3.04 -6.56
C ALA A 264 13.49 1.53 -6.49
N THR A 265 13.62 0.98 -5.27
CA THR A 265 13.85 -0.46 -5.04
C THR A 265 12.58 -1.28 -4.83
N ASN A 266 11.41 -0.65 -4.83
CA ASN A 266 10.15 -1.38 -4.73
C ASN A 266 9.90 -2.19 -6.01
N GLU A 267 9.31 -3.35 -5.84
CA GLU A 267 8.85 -4.17 -6.97
C GLU A 267 7.36 -3.91 -7.17
N PHE A 268 6.92 -3.81 -8.42
CA PHE A 268 5.53 -3.69 -8.80
C PHE A 268 5.18 -4.78 -9.81
N GLY A 269 3.96 -5.26 -9.79
CA GLY A 269 3.49 -6.26 -10.74
C GLY A 269 1.99 -6.43 -10.74
N VAL A 270 1.53 -7.29 -11.63
CA VAL A 270 0.12 -7.66 -11.79
C VAL A 270 -0.02 -9.16 -11.59
N LEU A 271 -1.04 -9.58 -10.85
CA LEU A 271 -1.41 -10.98 -10.67
C LEU A 271 -2.49 -11.35 -11.69
N ASN A 272 -2.11 -12.04 -12.77
CA ASN A 272 -3.04 -12.47 -13.82
C ASN A 272 -3.42 -13.95 -13.71
N ASN A 273 -2.54 -14.77 -13.15
CA ASN A 273 -2.70 -16.22 -13.08
C ASN A 273 -2.02 -16.79 -11.83
N ALA A 274 -2.17 -18.11 -11.63
CA ALA A 274 -1.62 -18.81 -10.47
C ALA A 274 -0.09 -18.68 -10.34
N HIS A 275 0.63 -18.70 -11.45
CA HIS A 275 2.09 -18.58 -11.44
C HIS A 275 2.54 -17.24 -10.87
N ASP A 276 1.83 -16.15 -11.19
CA ASP A 276 2.15 -14.82 -10.65
C ASP A 276 1.97 -14.80 -9.13
N VAL A 277 0.93 -15.46 -8.61
CA VAL A 277 0.71 -15.60 -7.15
C VAL A 277 1.81 -16.46 -6.51
N TYR A 278 2.24 -17.54 -7.17
CA TYR A 278 3.38 -18.35 -6.70
C TYR A 278 4.65 -17.50 -6.61
N CYS A 279 4.96 -16.71 -7.64
CA CYS A 279 6.09 -15.77 -7.65
C CYS A 279 5.99 -14.71 -6.55
N LEU A 280 4.79 -14.17 -6.27
CA LEU A 280 4.55 -13.26 -5.15
C LEU A 280 5.02 -13.89 -3.82
N LEU A 281 4.66 -15.15 -3.59
CA LEU A 281 4.98 -15.91 -2.38
C LEU A 281 6.37 -16.58 -2.40
N HIS A 282 7.09 -16.60 -3.53
CA HIS A 282 8.52 -16.92 -3.61
C HIS A 282 9.41 -15.81 -3.03
N GLY A 283 8.86 -14.60 -2.90
CA GLY A 283 9.61 -13.38 -2.60
C GLY A 283 9.86 -12.51 -3.84
N GLY A 284 9.00 -12.61 -4.87
CA GLY A 284 8.87 -11.79 -6.08
C GLY A 284 9.87 -12.06 -7.23
N HIS A 285 9.60 -11.45 -8.39
CA HIS A 285 10.24 -11.74 -9.67
C HIS A 285 11.75 -11.43 -9.72
N VAL A 286 12.19 -10.35 -9.07
CA VAL A 286 13.61 -9.92 -9.11
C VAL A 286 14.51 -10.91 -8.37
N ARG A 287 13.99 -11.55 -7.34
CA ARG A 287 14.70 -12.60 -6.59
C ARG A 287 14.94 -13.82 -7.48
N GLN A 288 13.94 -14.27 -8.23
CA GLN A 288 14.08 -15.37 -9.19
C GLN A 288 15.17 -15.09 -10.26
N GLN A 289 15.21 -13.88 -10.82
CA GLN A 289 16.22 -13.52 -11.83
C GLN A 289 17.65 -13.45 -11.25
N ARG A 290 17.81 -12.95 -10.01
CA ARG A 290 19.12 -12.90 -9.33
C ARG A 290 19.57 -14.29 -8.86
N GLU A 291 18.66 -15.14 -8.40
CA GLU A 291 18.93 -16.50 -7.94
C GLU A 291 19.34 -17.44 -9.08
N ARG A 292 18.77 -17.28 -10.28
CA ARG A 292 19.25 -17.98 -11.49
C ARG A 292 20.75 -17.74 -11.76
N ARG A 293 21.29 -16.58 -11.33
CA ARG A 293 22.71 -16.23 -11.46
C ARG A 293 23.58 -16.63 -10.25
N ARG A 294 22.99 -17.03 -9.11
CA ARG A 294 23.69 -17.33 -7.84
C ARG A 294 23.26 -18.68 -7.24
N ARG A 295 23.24 -19.75 -8.04
CA ARG A 295 22.85 -21.12 -7.63
C ARG A 295 23.65 -21.75 -6.47
N SER A 296 24.60 -21.05 -5.86
CA SER A 296 25.54 -21.60 -4.88
C SER A 296 25.42 -21.03 -3.45
N ALA A 297 24.57 -20.04 -3.19
CA ALA A 297 24.49 -19.37 -1.87
C ALA A 297 23.18 -19.57 -1.09
N ASP A 298 22.07 -19.91 -1.76
CA ASP A 298 20.79 -20.21 -1.12
C ASP A 298 20.51 -21.72 -1.20
N GLY A 299 19.94 -22.30 -0.13
CA GLY A 299 19.69 -23.74 -0.02
C GLY A 299 18.85 -24.33 -1.16
N PRO A 300 18.84 -25.67 -1.33
CA PRO A 300 18.27 -26.34 -2.51
C PRO A 300 16.81 -25.99 -2.82
N PHE A 301 16.04 -25.58 -1.81
CA PHE A 301 14.61 -25.27 -1.91
C PHE A 301 14.31 -23.77 -2.04
N ALA A 302 15.30 -22.94 -2.40
CA ALA A 302 15.15 -21.48 -2.58
C ALA A 302 14.01 -21.11 -3.55
N HIS A 303 13.83 -21.91 -4.59
CA HIS A 303 12.88 -21.72 -5.69
C HIS A 303 11.42 -22.05 -5.36
N ARG A 304 11.15 -22.65 -4.20
CA ARG A 304 9.83 -23.12 -3.77
C ARG A 304 8.94 -21.98 -3.26
N ILE A 305 7.63 -22.18 -3.13
CA ILE A 305 6.73 -21.32 -2.34
C ILE A 305 7.31 -21.16 -0.93
N LYS A 306 7.29 -19.93 -0.40
CA LYS A 306 7.84 -19.68 0.92
C LYS A 306 6.88 -20.24 1.99
N PRO A 307 7.31 -21.20 2.82
CA PRO A 307 6.52 -21.70 3.93
C PRO A 307 6.58 -20.68 5.08
N ALA A 308 5.87 -19.57 4.92
CA ALA A 308 5.86 -18.47 5.88
C ALA A 308 4.43 -18.19 6.36
N VAL A 309 4.34 -17.71 7.60
CA VAL A 309 3.10 -17.18 8.15
C VAL A 309 3.11 -15.69 7.90
N TYR A 310 2.00 -15.13 7.42
CA TYR A 310 1.86 -13.73 7.09
C TYR A 310 0.75 -13.10 7.94
N ASN A 311 1.02 -11.96 8.57
CA ASN A 311 -0.03 -11.14 9.15
C ASN A 311 -0.64 -10.32 8.02
N TYR A 312 -1.98 -10.26 7.95
CA TYR A 312 -2.67 -9.48 6.94
C TYR A 312 -3.74 -8.57 7.52
N VAL A 313 -4.00 -7.48 6.81
CA VAL A 313 -5.13 -6.58 6.98
C VAL A 313 -5.75 -6.37 5.60
N ILE A 314 -7.08 -6.45 5.51
CA ILE A 314 -7.84 -5.86 4.41
C ILE A 314 -8.24 -4.47 4.89
N ALA A 315 -7.61 -3.45 4.31
CA ALA A 315 -7.71 -2.09 4.80
C ALA A 315 -9.08 -1.48 4.44
N ALA A 316 -9.63 -0.65 5.34
CA ALA A 316 -10.96 -0.05 5.12
C ALA A 316 -10.92 1.28 4.34
N ASP A 317 -9.73 1.85 4.18
CA ASP A 317 -9.49 3.11 3.49
C ASP A 317 -9.37 2.97 1.96
N ASP A 318 -8.79 1.85 1.49
CA ASP A 318 -8.53 1.62 0.07
C ASP A 318 -8.81 0.18 -0.40
N ASP A 319 -9.44 -0.65 0.45
CA ASP A 319 -9.76 -2.06 0.21
C ASP A 319 -8.54 -2.93 -0.18
N SER A 320 -7.32 -2.46 0.07
CA SER A 320 -6.10 -3.22 -0.24
C SER A 320 -5.81 -4.30 0.80
N LEU A 321 -5.36 -5.46 0.33
CA LEU A 321 -4.77 -6.51 1.15
C LEU A 321 -3.31 -6.17 1.43
N ARG A 322 -3.02 -5.88 2.70
CA ARG A 322 -1.74 -5.45 3.21
C ARG A 322 -1.16 -6.54 4.12
N PHE A 323 0.02 -7.07 3.80
CA PHE A 323 0.58 -8.19 4.58
C PHE A 323 2.10 -8.21 4.67
N SER A 324 2.61 -8.89 5.69
CA SER A 324 4.05 -9.16 5.89
C SER A 324 4.26 -10.45 6.68
N GLU A 325 5.47 -11.02 6.59
CA GLU A 325 5.83 -12.25 7.31
C GLU A 325 5.86 -12.06 8.84
N THR A 326 5.27 -13.01 9.57
CA THR A 326 5.32 -13.12 11.02
C THR A 326 6.76 -13.43 11.45
N GLY A 327 7.33 -12.58 12.30
CA GLY A 327 8.70 -12.76 12.83
C GLY A 327 9.74 -11.86 12.15
N ALA A 328 9.32 -10.92 11.30
CA ALA A 328 10.25 -9.92 10.80
C ALA A 328 10.81 -9.03 11.94
N ALA A 329 12.14 -8.98 12.09
CA ALA A 329 12.83 -8.26 13.18
C ALA A 329 12.42 -6.79 13.30
N PHE A 330 12.08 -6.15 12.18
CA PHE A 330 11.55 -4.79 12.17
C PHE A 330 10.25 -4.63 12.98
N PHE A 331 9.37 -5.64 12.95
CA PHE A 331 8.05 -5.57 13.56
C PHE A 331 8.06 -5.84 15.06
N VAL A 332 9.19 -6.27 15.62
CA VAL A 332 9.29 -6.69 17.03
C VAL A 332 9.06 -5.53 17.98
N ASN A 333 9.44 -4.32 17.59
CA ASN A 333 9.31 -3.12 18.41
C ASN A 333 7.93 -2.47 18.30
N TYR A 334 7.07 -2.96 17.41
CA TYR A 334 5.73 -2.43 17.26
C TYR A 334 4.75 -3.21 18.15
N ALA A 335 3.92 -2.46 18.86
CA ALA A 335 2.87 -3.01 19.73
C ALA A 335 1.87 -3.89 18.96
N SER A 336 1.74 -3.70 17.65
CA SER A 336 0.86 -4.51 16.80
C SER A 336 1.23 -4.42 15.33
N LYS A 337 1.42 -5.58 14.69
CA LYS A 337 1.65 -5.68 13.23
C LYS A 337 0.41 -5.31 12.44
N HIS A 338 -0.77 -5.74 12.90
CA HIS A 338 -2.04 -5.38 12.27
C HIS A 338 -2.29 -3.87 12.34
N ALA A 339 -2.06 -3.23 13.48
CA ALA A 339 -2.20 -1.78 13.59
C ALA A 339 -1.19 -1.06 12.69
N LEU A 340 0.02 -1.60 12.56
CA LEU A 340 1.03 -1.05 11.66
C LEU A 340 0.63 -1.16 10.19
N HIS A 341 0.06 -2.28 9.74
CA HIS A 341 -0.47 -2.39 8.38
C HIS A 341 -1.70 -1.51 8.13
N ALA A 342 -2.54 -1.35 9.14
CA ALA A 342 -3.75 -0.54 9.09
C ALA A 342 -3.52 0.96 9.34
N ASP A 343 -2.27 1.40 9.55
CA ASP A 343 -1.94 2.78 9.92
C ASP A 343 -2.72 3.29 11.14
N CYS A 344 -2.91 2.45 12.15
CA CYS A 344 -3.79 2.71 13.29
C CYS A 344 -5.22 3.11 12.92
N ALA A 345 -5.75 2.63 11.80
CA ALA A 345 -7.16 2.84 11.48
C ALA A 345 -8.04 2.30 12.61
N PRO A 346 -9.13 3.00 12.99
CA PRO A 346 -10.01 2.59 14.08
C PRO A 346 -10.74 1.26 13.80
N SER A 347 -10.77 0.85 12.52
CA SER A 347 -11.38 -0.36 12.02
C SER A 347 -10.73 -0.81 10.71
N VAL A 348 -10.91 -2.07 10.35
CA VAL A 348 -10.42 -2.70 9.11
C VAL A 348 -11.56 -3.50 8.47
N ARG A 349 -11.51 -3.83 7.17
CA ARG A 349 -12.51 -4.76 6.58
C ARG A 349 -12.38 -6.14 7.21
N TYR A 350 -11.14 -6.62 7.34
CA TYR A 350 -10.81 -7.85 8.04
C TYR A 350 -9.31 -7.91 8.39
N SER A 351 -8.91 -8.79 9.30
CA SER A 351 -7.49 -9.03 9.59
C SER A 351 -7.26 -10.41 10.23
N GLY A 352 -6.03 -10.92 10.12
CA GLY A 352 -5.65 -12.20 10.69
C GLY A 352 -4.22 -12.60 10.32
N GLU A 353 -3.96 -13.90 10.32
CA GLU A 353 -2.78 -14.52 9.72
C GLU A 353 -3.21 -15.45 8.56
N PHE A 354 -2.31 -15.67 7.59
CA PHE A 354 -2.46 -16.72 6.59
C PHE A 354 -1.11 -17.38 6.29
N HIS A 355 -1.14 -18.62 5.79
CA HIS A 355 0.06 -19.29 5.28
C HIS A 355 -0.25 -20.30 4.19
N PRO A 356 0.65 -20.47 3.20
CA PRO A 356 0.54 -21.53 2.22
C PRO A 356 0.94 -22.89 2.82
N ARG A 357 0.28 -23.95 2.35
CA ARG A 357 0.68 -25.34 2.59
C ARG A 357 0.25 -26.22 1.41
N PRO A 358 0.91 -27.37 1.20
CA PRO A 358 0.37 -28.39 0.31
C PRO A 358 -0.93 -28.98 0.89
N ALA A 359 -1.86 -29.36 0.02
CA ALA A 359 -3.09 -30.02 0.41
C ALA A 359 -2.79 -31.31 1.20
N GLY A 360 -3.49 -31.49 2.32
CA GLY A 360 -3.21 -32.59 3.25
C GLY A 360 -2.00 -32.38 4.16
N GLY A 361 -1.38 -31.19 4.14
CA GLY A 361 -0.32 -30.79 5.06
C GLY A 361 1.09 -31.22 4.66
N TRP A 362 2.07 -30.71 5.41
CA TRP A 362 3.50 -30.90 5.11
C TRP A 362 4.00 -32.33 5.34
N GLU A 363 3.31 -33.15 6.12
CA GLU A 363 3.72 -34.53 6.43
C GLU A 363 3.69 -35.44 5.20
N ASN A 364 2.75 -35.20 4.28
CA ASN A 364 2.56 -35.98 3.06
C ASN A 364 3.21 -35.31 1.83
N PHE A 365 3.94 -34.22 2.04
CA PHE A 365 4.55 -33.45 0.97
C PHE A 365 5.90 -34.03 0.54
N SER A 366 6.11 -34.15 -0.77
CA SER A 366 7.40 -34.49 -1.35
C SER A 366 8.06 -33.28 -1.99
N ASP A 367 9.30 -32.99 -1.55
CA ASP A 367 10.18 -31.96 -2.09
C ASP A 367 10.55 -32.16 -3.57
N ASP A 368 10.27 -33.33 -4.16
CA ASP A 368 10.55 -33.64 -5.56
C ASP A 368 9.44 -33.17 -6.51
N VAL A 369 8.23 -32.88 -6.01
CA VAL A 369 7.08 -32.46 -6.84
C VAL A 369 7.17 -30.97 -7.12
N PRO A 370 7.32 -30.48 -8.36
CA PRO A 370 7.40 -29.05 -8.69
C PRO A 370 6.20 -28.24 -8.18
N ASP A 371 6.38 -26.96 -7.83
CA ASP A 371 5.32 -26.13 -7.22
C ASP A 371 4.05 -26.04 -8.09
N GLU A 372 4.20 -26.08 -9.41
CA GLU A 372 3.09 -26.08 -10.38
C GLU A 372 2.23 -27.35 -10.34
N ASP A 373 2.79 -28.46 -9.87
CA ASP A 373 2.10 -29.74 -9.73
C ASP A 373 1.53 -29.95 -8.31
N VAL A 374 1.88 -29.08 -7.37
CA VAL A 374 1.38 -29.15 -5.99
C VAL A 374 -0.01 -28.54 -5.91
N GLN A 375 -0.94 -29.28 -5.30
CA GLN A 375 -2.23 -28.73 -4.92
C GLN A 375 -2.03 -27.82 -3.70
N TRP A 376 -1.94 -26.51 -3.91
CA TRP A 376 -1.71 -25.56 -2.83
C TRP A 376 -2.99 -25.13 -2.12
N GLU A 377 -2.88 -24.98 -0.81
CA GLU A 377 -3.89 -24.39 0.07
C GLU A 377 -3.34 -23.11 0.71
N LEU A 378 -4.20 -22.11 0.91
CA LEU A 378 -3.96 -20.98 1.80
C LEU A 378 -4.82 -21.18 3.05
N VAL A 379 -4.17 -21.47 4.17
CA VAL A 379 -4.86 -21.44 5.47
C VAL A 379 -5.03 -19.98 5.84
N VAL A 380 -6.28 -19.55 6.04
CA VAL A 380 -6.63 -18.17 6.41
C VAL A 380 -7.35 -18.21 7.75
N ASP A 381 -6.93 -17.36 8.67
CA ASP A 381 -7.54 -17.26 10.00
C ASP A 381 -8.04 -15.83 10.31
N ASN A 382 -8.67 -15.70 11.48
CA ASN A 382 -9.13 -14.44 12.06
C ASN A 382 -8.32 -14.02 13.30
N LYS A 383 -7.08 -14.50 13.42
CA LYS A 383 -6.20 -14.25 14.55
C LYS A 383 -5.56 -12.86 14.45
N SER A 384 -6.29 -11.87 14.95
CA SER A 384 -5.82 -10.49 15.07
C SER A 384 -5.66 -10.11 16.53
N GLY A 385 -4.46 -9.63 16.91
CA GLY A 385 -4.26 -9.16 18.28
C GLY A 385 -4.99 -7.83 18.54
N THR A 386 -5.04 -6.95 17.54
CA THR A 386 -5.46 -5.54 17.75
C THR A 386 -6.84 -5.22 17.20
N TYR A 387 -7.36 -6.03 16.31
CA TYR A 387 -8.74 -5.98 15.85
C TYR A 387 -9.51 -7.19 16.38
N SER A 388 -10.84 -7.15 16.31
CA SER A 388 -11.69 -8.29 16.71
C SER A 388 -12.49 -8.79 15.49
N PRO A 389 -11.85 -9.50 14.56
CA PRO A 389 -12.53 -9.92 13.34
C PRO A 389 -13.58 -10.99 13.67
N ASP A 390 -14.81 -10.77 13.23
CA ASP A 390 -15.89 -11.73 13.40
C ASP A 390 -15.56 -13.06 12.69
N GLY A 391 -15.58 -14.15 13.46
CA GLY A 391 -15.36 -15.49 12.94
C GLY A 391 -16.45 -15.94 11.96
N SER A 392 -17.65 -15.35 12.02
CA SER A 392 -18.74 -15.65 11.09
C SER A 392 -18.42 -15.25 9.64
N LEU A 393 -17.56 -14.24 9.45
CA LEU A 393 -17.10 -13.77 8.14
C LEU A 393 -15.93 -14.59 7.57
N LEU A 394 -15.30 -15.44 8.37
CA LEU A 394 -14.10 -16.17 7.95
C LEU A 394 -14.31 -17.05 6.69
N PRO A 395 -15.43 -17.77 6.52
CA PRO A 395 -15.71 -18.50 5.28
C PRO A 395 -15.85 -17.59 4.05
N VAL A 396 -16.33 -16.36 4.25
CA VAL A 396 -16.49 -15.35 3.19
C VAL A 396 -15.15 -14.75 2.81
N VAL A 397 -14.29 -14.48 3.79
CA VAL A 397 -12.91 -14.03 3.59
C VAL A 397 -12.08 -15.10 2.86
N ALA A 398 -12.26 -16.38 3.19
CA ALA A 398 -11.62 -17.46 2.45
C ALA A 398 -12.03 -17.46 0.96
N GLN A 399 -13.32 -17.27 0.65
CA GLN A 399 -13.78 -17.13 -0.74
C GLN A 399 -13.18 -15.90 -1.43
N LEU A 400 -13.04 -14.77 -0.73
CA LEU A 400 -12.38 -13.57 -1.25
C LEU A 400 -10.90 -13.83 -1.58
N PHE A 401 -10.18 -14.57 -0.75
CA PHE A 401 -8.80 -15.00 -1.03
C PHE A 401 -8.74 -15.91 -2.27
N GLU A 402 -9.59 -16.93 -2.33
CA GLU A 402 -9.64 -17.86 -3.48
C GLU A 402 -10.02 -17.15 -4.80
N PHE A 403 -10.92 -16.16 -4.74
CA PHE A 403 -11.30 -15.32 -5.87
C PHE A 403 -10.14 -14.49 -6.44
N ASN A 404 -9.20 -14.07 -5.57
CA ASN A 404 -8.09 -13.20 -5.95
C ASN A 404 -6.78 -13.95 -6.19
N PHE A 405 -6.59 -15.13 -5.59
CA PHE A 405 -5.38 -15.92 -5.65
C PHE A 405 -5.62 -17.27 -6.34
N PRO A 406 -5.75 -17.26 -7.68
CA PRO A 406 -5.93 -18.49 -8.45
C PRO A 406 -4.78 -19.47 -8.20
N GLY A 407 -5.08 -20.77 -8.25
CA GLY A 407 -4.10 -21.82 -7.96
C GLY A 407 -3.89 -22.12 -6.49
N PHE A 408 -4.65 -21.47 -5.60
CA PHE A 408 -4.77 -21.84 -4.20
C PHE A 408 -6.24 -22.10 -3.84
N LYS A 409 -6.47 -23.15 -3.05
CA LYS A 409 -7.73 -23.32 -2.33
C LYS A 409 -7.64 -22.62 -0.97
N ALA A 410 -8.62 -21.81 -0.58
CA ALA A 410 -8.61 -21.20 0.74
C ALA A 410 -9.22 -22.14 1.80
N VAL A 411 -8.55 -22.26 2.95
CA VAL A 411 -8.97 -23.10 4.07
C VAL A 411 -9.17 -22.21 5.30
N PRO A 412 -10.44 -21.90 5.66
CA PRO A 412 -10.73 -21.09 6.84
C PRO A 412 -10.53 -21.91 8.12
N LEU A 413 -9.65 -21.46 9.02
CA LEU A 413 -9.50 -22.03 10.36
C LEU A 413 -9.59 -20.91 11.41
N ALA A 414 -10.53 -21.01 12.33
CA ALA A 414 -10.71 -19.99 13.37
C ALA A 414 -9.51 -19.96 14.33
N TYR A 415 -9.28 -18.82 14.99
CA TYR A 415 -8.12 -18.64 15.87
C TYR A 415 -8.07 -19.63 17.05
N ASP A 416 -9.22 -20.17 17.46
CA ASP A 416 -9.40 -21.15 18.53
C ASP A 416 -9.50 -22.60 18.03
N ASP A 417 -9.40 -22.82 16.72
CA ASP A 417 -9.35 -24.15 16.11
C ASP A 417 -7.97 -24.81 16.38
N PRO A 418 -7.92 -25.99 17.02
CA PRO A 418 -6.67 -26.72 17.23
C PRO A 418 -5.88 -27.00 15.95
N LEU A 419 -6.57 -27.21 14.82
CA LEU A 419 -5.94 -27.47 13.52
C LEU A 419 -5.15 -26.27 13.00
N LEU A 420 -5.54 -25.04 13.37
CA LEU A 420 -4.77 -23.84 13.01
C LEU A 420 -3.39 -23.86 13.69
N ALA A 421 -3.36 -24.19 14.98
CA ALA A 421 -2.12 -24.26 15.74
C ALA A 421 -1.18 -25.34 15.19
N GLU A 422 -1.74 -26.51 14.85
CA GLU A 422 -1.01 -27.60 14.20
C GLU A 422 -0.44 -27.20 12.84
N SER A 423 -1.28 -26.64 11.97
CA SER A 423 -0.91 -26.19 10.63
C SER A 423 0.18 -25.10 10.66
N THR A 424 0.04 -24.13 11.57
CA THR A 424 1.02 -23.06 11.79
C THR A 424 2.36 -23.62 12.26
N LYS A 425 2.33 -24.56 13.20
CA LYS A 425 3.53 -25.24 13.70
C LYS A 425 4.22 -26.03 12.59
N ALA A 426 3.47 -26.80 11.81
CA ALA A 426 4.00 -27.56 10.68
C ALA A 426 4.67 -26.65 9.64
N CYS A 427 4.03 -25.52 9.29
CA CYS A 427 4.60 -24.52 8.39
C CYS A 427 5.96 -24.00 8.89
N ARG A 428 6.03 -23.61 10.18
CA ARG A 428 7.28 -23.13 10.81
C ARG A 428 8.36 -24.21 10.88
N THR A 429 8.01 -25.44 11.26
CA THR A 429 8.95 -26.57 11.30
C THR A 429 9.52 -26.87 9.90
N TYR A 430 8.68 -26.82 8.87
CA TYR A 430 9.11 -26.99 7.50
C TYR A 430 10.07 -25.86 7.07
N ALA A 431 9.75 -24.61 7.40
CA ALA A 431 10.61 -23.46 7.14
C ALA A 431 12.00 -23.61 7.77
N LEU A 432 12.09 -24.01 9.04
CA LEU A 432 13.37 -24.23 9.74
C LEU A 432 14.18 -25.34 9.09
N SER A 433 13.54 -26.46 8.76
CA SER A 433 14.25 -27.65 8.25
C SER A 433 14.74 -27.51 6.81
N LYS A 434 13.97 -26.85 5.93
CA LYS A 434 14.25 -26.84 4.47
C LYS A 434 14.75 -25.52 3.92
N ARG A 435 14.48 -24.40 4.59
CA ARG A 435 14.93 -23.08 4.11
C ARG A 435 16.20 -22.58 4.77
N GLY A 436 16.69 -23.22 5.82
CA GLY A 436 17.82 -22.69 6.60
C GLY A 436 17.45 -21.35 7.26
N VAL A 437 16.17 -21.18 7.59
CA VAL A 437 15.70 -20.08 8.46
C VAL A 437 16.17 -20.41 9.86
N LYS A 438 16.78 -19.46 10.56
CA LYS A 438 17.22 -19.69 11.93
C LYS A 438 16.06 -19.51 12.92
N HIS A 439 16.16 -20.13 14.10
CA HIS A 439 15.09 -20.08 15.10
C HIS A 439 14.79 -18.64 15.59
N ASP A 440 15.82 -17.81 15.70
CA ASP A 440 15.77 -16.38 16.01
C ASP A 440 15.12 -15.52 14.91
N GLU A 441 14.99 -16.03 13.68
CA GLU A 441 14.33 -15.33 12.58
C GLU A 441 12.80 -15.56 12.55
N LEU A 442 12.31 -16.69 13.07
CA LEU A 442 10.86 -16.95 13.18
C LEU A 442 10.24 -16.35 14.43
N GLN A 443 11.05 -16.16 15.47
CA GLN A 443 10.69 -15.53 16.73
C GLN A 443 11.83 -14.60 17.12
N PRO A 444 11.94 -13.44 16.48
CA PRO A 444 12.93 -12.45 16.90
C PRO A 444 12.61 -11.97 18.31
N HIS A 445 13.58 -12.10 19.20
CA HIS A 445 13.51 -11.61 20.57
C HIS A 445 14.20 -10.24 20.61
N VAL A 446 13.63 -9.29 21.35
CA VAL A 446 14.34 -8.04 21.67
C VAL A 446 15.40 -8.40 22.71
N HIS A 447 16.68 -8.16 22.42
CA HIS A 447 17.67 -8.02 23.48
C HIS A 447 17.41 -6.68 24.20
N ASP A 448 17.29 -6.71 25.53
CA ASP A 448 16.98 -5.53 26.35
C ASP A 448 17.84 -4.32 25.93
N GLY A 449 17.20 -3.25 25.46
CA GLY A 449 17.83 -1.98 25.05
C GLY A 449 17.90 -1.71 23.54
N GLU A 450 17.85 -2.72 22.66
CA GLU A 450 17.92 -2.49 21.20
C GLU A 450 16.56 -2.07 20.59
N GLY A 451 15.45 -2.47 21.22
CA GLY A 451 14.11 -2.21 20.72
C GLY A 451 13.64 -0.76 20.81
N GLU A 452 14.07 -0.03 21.85
CA GLU A 452 13.77 1.39 22.03
C GLU A 452 14.58 2.28 21.08
N MET A 453 15.82 1.89 20.75
CA MET A 453 16.65 2.65 19.80
C MET A 453 16.08 2.67 18.39
N LEU A 454 15.51 1.55 17.92
CA LEU A 454 15.01 1.45 16.54
C LEU A 454 13.72 2.25 16.32
N SER A 455 12.82 2.25 17.31
CA SER A 455 11.59 3.05 17.28
C SER A 455 11.90 4.54 17.40
N GLN A 456 12.86 4.92 18.26
CA GLN A 456 13.39 6.28 18.35
C GLN A 456 14.04 6.73 17.03
N GLN A 457 14.84 5.89 16.37
CA GLN A 457 15.44 6.23 15.08
C GLN A 457 14.42 6.37 13.95
N THR A 458 13.37 5.55 13.94
CA THR A 458 12.27 5.69 12.98
C THR A 458 11.47 6.97 13.23
N SER A 459 11.29 7.34 14.52
CA SER A 459 10.68 8.61 14.93
C SER A 459 11.57 9.82 14.59
N MET A 460 12.89 9.73 14.73
CA MET A 460 13.84 10.79 14.38
C MET A 460 13.88 11.03 12.86
N LEU A 461 13.84 9.97 12.04
CA LEU A 461 13.70 10.11 10.58
C LEU A 461 12.39 10.80 10.16
N SER A 462 11.33 10.73 10.99
CA SER A 462 10.11 11.53 10.79
C SER A 462 10.23 12.95 11.33
N LEU A 463 10.93 13.16 12.45
CA LEU A 463 11.12 14.46 13.09
C LEU A 463 12.13 15.35 12.35
N ASP A 464 13.17 14.81 11.70
CA ASP A 464 14.05 15.59 10.81
C ASP A 464 13.28 16.19 9.61
N GLY A 465 12.08 15.66 9.31
CA GLY A 465 11.12 16.23 8.37
C GLY A 465 10.16 17.28 8.97
N GLU A 466 10.03 17.34 10.29
CA GLU A 466 9.18 18.28 11.03
C GLU A 466 9.98 19.39 11.75
N GLU A 467 11.26 19.19 12.08
CA GLU A 467 12.11 20.18 12.76
C GLU A 467 12.46 21.41 11.91
N ASN A 468 12.14 21.40 10.60
CA ASN A 468 12.13 22.62 9.80
C ASN A 468 10.85 23.49 9.98
N LEU A 469 10.01 23.17 10.97
CA LEU A 469 8.75 23.89 11.24
C LEU A 469 8.59 24.47 12.66
N GLU A 470 9.51 24.25 13.61
CA GLU A 470 9.32 24.75 14.99
C GLU A 470 10.38 25.73 15.54
N VAL A 471 11.38 26.15 14.76
CA VAL A 471 12.28 27.25 15.17
C VAL A 471 11.85 28.58 14.54
N GLU A 472 10.66 29.10 14.90
CA GLU A 472 10.37 30.54 14.79
C GLU A 472 9.12 31.01 15.59
N LEU A 473 8.95 30.55 16.83
CA LEU A 473 7.96 31.14 17.75
C LEU A 473 8.49 31.23 19.19
N GLU A 474 9.60 31.92 19.40
CA GLU A 474 9.95 32.45 20.72
C GLU A 474 11.01 33.55 20.58
N VAL A 475 10.59 34.79 20.32
CA VAL A 475 11.08 36.03 20.98
C VAL A 475 10.09 37.13 20.59
N HIS A 476 9.10 37.43 21.45
CA HIS A 476 8.66 38.80 21.75
C HIS A 476 7.61 38.77 22.86
N SER A 477 8.10 38.63 24.09
CA SER A 477 7.45 39.20 25.27
C SER A 477 8.53 39.88 26.09
N GLU A 478 8.77 41.16 25.83
CA GLU A 478 9.20 42.17 26.80
C GLU A 478 9.37 43.53 26.11
N ALA A 479 8.74 44.53 26.75
CA ALA A 479 8.67 45.97 26.46
C ALA A 479 7.74 46.43 25.32
#